data_AF-A0A1M3BHD1-F1
#
_entry.id   AF-A0A1M3BHD1-F1
#
_cell.length_a   1.000
_cell.length_b   1.000
_cell.length_c   1.000
_cell.angle_alpha   90.00
_cell.angle_beta   90.00
_cell.angle_gamma   90.00
#
_symmetry.space_group_name_H-M   'P 1'
#
loop_
_entity.id
_entity.type
_entity.pdbx_description
1 polymer ?
#
loop_
_entity_poly.entity_id
_entity_poly.type
_entity_poly.pdbx_seq_one_letter_code
_entity_poly.pdbx_strand_id
1 'polypeptide(L)' 'MFSEQCSVCHGATGHGGNGGPDLTTMPLAQEQAGAEKQVTNGGGGMPAFKGILSEEEIASVASYVVEDINGK' A
#
# COMPACT_ATOMS: atom_id res chain seq x y z
N MET A 1 5.06 -7.30 7.38
CA MET A 1 3.93 -7.02 6.46
C MET A 1 4.35 -6.09 5.30
N PHE A 2 4.42 -4.76 5.47
CA PHE A 2 4.78 -3.85 4.36
C PHE A 2 6.18 -4.13 3.77
N SER A 3 7.18 -4.29 4.63
CA SER A 3 8.57 -4.57 4.23
C SER A 3 8.69 -5.84 3.35
N GLU A 4 7.91 -6.87 3.62
CA GLU A 4 8.05 -8.17 2.95
C GLU A 4 7.23 -8.27 1.66
N GLN A 5 6.06 -7.62 1.62
CA GLN A 5 5.10 -7.81 0.52
C GLN A 5 4.89 -6.58 -0.36
N CYS A 6 5.19 -5.37 0.14
CA CYS A 6 4.87 -4.12 -0.54
C CYS A 6 6.13 -3.32 -0.93
N SER A 7 7.17 -3.37 -0.08
CA SER A 7 8.40 -2.58 -0.27
C SER A 7 9.19 -2.96 -1.52
N VAL A 8 9.00 -4.19 -2.02
CA VAL A 8 9.65 -4.67 -3.24
C VAL A 8 9.34 -3.78 -4.45
N CYS A 9 8.10 -3.27 -4.52
CA CYS A 9 7.64 -2.38 -5.58
C CYS A 9 7.67 -0.91 -5.16
N HIS A 10 7.27 -0.60 -3.92
CA HIS A 10 7.09 0.77 -3.43
C HIS A 10 8.29 1.35 -2.68
N GLY A 11 9.38 0.58 -2.55
CA GLY A 11 10.55 0.95 -1.77
C GLY A 11 10.33 0.81 -0.26
N ALA A 12 11.42 0.66 0.49
CA ALA A 12 11.38 0.53 1.96
C ALA A 12 10.77 1.75 2.65
N THR A 13 10.90 2.92 2.04
CA THR A 13 10.37 4.20 2.54
C THR A 13 9.12 4.67 1.78
N GLY A 14 8.53 3.83 0.93
CA GLY A 14 7.33 4.19 0.17
C GLY A 14 7.52 5.19 -0.99
N HIS A 15 8.75 5.62 -1.28
CA HIS A 15 9.07 6.60 -2.33
C HIS A 15 9.10 6.01 -3.75
N GLY A 16 8.51 4.82 -3.95
CA GLY A 16 8.46 4.13 -5.23
C GLY A 16 9.69 3.27 -5.52
N GLY A 17 9.66 2.56 -6.65
CA GLY A 17 10.71 1.59 -6.98
C GLY A 17 10.39 0.71 -8.19
N ASN A 18 10.55 -0.61 -8.04
CA ASN A 18 10.41 -1.62 -9.09
C ASN A 18 8.98 -1.70 -9.67
N GLY A 19 8.57 -0.70 -10.44
CA GLY A 19 7.24 -0.59 -11.05
C GLY A 19 6.14 -0.10 -10.12
N GLY A 20 6.41 0.08 -8.81
CA GLY A 20 5.48 0.68 -7.86
C GLY A 20 5.62 2.20 -7.81
N PRO A 21 4.50 2.96 -7.78
CA PRO A 21 4.54 4.41 -7.63
C PRO A 21 4.98 4.85 -6.23
N ASP A 22 5.37 6.12 -6.12
CA ASP A 22 5.63 6.81 -4.85
C ASP A 22 4.32 7.02 -4.07
N LEU A 23 4.19 6.32 -2.94
CA LEU A 23 3.02 6.34 -2.07
C LEU A 23 2.83 7.71 -1.37
N THR A 24 3.90 8.48 -1.21
CA THR A 24 3.86 9.81 -0.55
C THR A 24 3.16 10.86 -1.41
N THR A 25 3.01 10.60 -2.71
CA THR A 25 2.37 11.51 -3.66
C THR A 25 1.03 10.99 -4.20
N MET A 26 0.70 9.72 -3.94
CA MET A 26 -0.50 9.08 -4.48
C MET A 26 -1.74 9.40 -3.64
N PRO A 27 -2.78 10.06 -4.20
CA PRO A 27 -3.95 10.48 -3.42
C PRO A 27 -4.66 9.33 -2.70
N LEU A 28 -4.74 8.15 -3.31
CA LEU A 28 -5.36 6.98 -2.67
C LEU A 28 -4.56 6.46 -1.48
N ALA A 29 -3.24 6.62 -1.48
CA ALA A 29 -2.40 6.20 -0.36
C ALA A 29 -2.46 7.17 0.83
N GLN A 30 -3.01 8.37 0.63
CA GLN A 30 -3.11 9.41 1.65
C GLN A 30 -4.31 9.24 2.60
N GLU A 31 -5.24 8.35 2.26
CA GLU A 31 -6.44 8.05 3.04
C GLU A 31 -6.55 6.54 3.25
N GLN A 32 -6.87 6.12 4.47
CA GLN A 32 -6.93 4.70 4.82
C GLN A 32 -7.89 3.92 3.91
N ALA A 33 -9.10 4.44 3.69
CA ALA A 33 -10.07 3.80 2.81
C ALA A 33 -9.59 3.69 1.34
N GLY A 34 -8.80 4.66 0.89
CA GLY A 34 -8.18 4.63 -0.44
C GLY A 34 -7.11 3.53 -0.54
N ALA A 35 -6.24 3.45 0.47
CA ALA A 35 -5.19 2.45 0.54
C ALA A 35 -5.77 1.04 0.67
N GLU A 36 -6.75 0.82 1.55
CA GLU A 36 -7.45 -0.47 1.69
C GLU A 36 -8.10 -0.90 0.37
N LYS A 37 -8.80 0.02 -0.31
CA LYS A 37 -9.42 -0.26 -1.60
C LYS A 37 -8.40 -0.66 -2.66
N GLN A 38 -7.26 0.03 -2.70
CA GLN A 38 -6.19 -0.24 -3.67
C GLN A 38 -5.50 -1.57 -3.39
N VAL A 39 -5.19 -1.88 -2.13
CA VAL A 39 -4.59 -3.18 -1.73
C VAL A 39 -5.56 -4.33 -2.01
N THR A 40 -6.84 -4.16 -1.69
CA THR A 40 -7.87 -5.18 -1.92
C THR A 40 -7.99 -5.53 -3.39
N ASN A 41 -8.14 -4.52 -4.26
CA ASN A 41 -8.54 -4.73 -5.65
C ASN A 41 -7.37 -4.70 -6.64
N GLY A 42 -6.20 -4.22 -6.24
CA GLY A 42 -5.10 -3.93 -7.16
C GLY A 42 -5.45 -2.85 -8.18
N GLY A 43 -4.62 -2.73 -9.22
CA GLY A 43 -4.81 -1.79 -10.32
C GLY A 43 -3.50 -1.18 -10.82
N GLY A 44 -3.48 -0.75 -12.08
CA GLY A 44 -2.31 -0.07 -12.67
C GLY A 44 -1.02 -0.91 -12.68
N GLY A 45 -1.14 -2.24 -12.61
CA GLY A 45 0.01 -3.17 -12.49
C GLY A 45 0.22 -3.73 -11.09
N MET A 46 -0.40 -3.15 -10.05
CA MET A 46 -0.42 -3.72 -8.70
C MET A 46 -1.39 -4.92 -8.65
N PRO A 47 -0.96 -6.10 -8.15
CA PRO A 47 -1.85 -7.25 -8.00
C PRO A 47 -2.92 -6.99 -6.93
N ALA A 48 -4.05 -7.67 -7.05
CA ALA A 48 -5.08 -7.68 -6.00
C ALA A 48 -4.66 -8.60 -4.86
N PHE A 49 -4.80 -8.16 -3.62
CA PHE A 49 -4.48 -8.97 -2.43
C PHE A 49 -5.71 -9.54 -1.73
N LYS A 50 -6.92 -9.27 -2.23
CA LYS A 50 -8.14 -9.92 -1.74
C LYS A 50 -8.02 -11.45 -1.83
N GLY A 51 -8.23 -12.13 -0.70
CA GLY A 51 -8.13 -13.59 -0.61
C GLY A 51 -6.70 -14.11 -0.48
N ILE A 52 -5.69 -13.23 -0.55
CA ILE A 52 -4.30 -13.51 -0.17
C ILE A 52 -4.07 -13.00 1.26
N LEU A 53 -4.52 -11.78 1.52
CA LEU A 53 -4.55 -11.15 2.84
C LEU A 53 -5.96 -11.19 3.41
N SER A 54 -6.05 -11.32 4.74
CA SER A 54 -7.28 -11.08 5.50
C SER A 54 -7.64 -9.60 5.50
N GLU A 55 -8.90 -9.27 5.82
CA GLU A 55 -9.36 -7.88 5.92
C GLU A 55 -8.57 -7.09 6.99
N GLU A 56 -8.19 -7.75 8.08
CA GLU A 56 -7.37 -7.14 9.14
C GLU A 56 -5.94 -6.84 8.67
N GLU A 57 -5.32 -7.75 7.90
CA GLU A 57 -4.00 -7.50 7.31
C GLU A 57 -4.03 -6.37 6.28
N ILE A 58 -5.11 -6.27 5.49
CA ILE A 58 -5.32 -5.17 4.55
C ILE A 58 -5.47 -3.84 5.28
N ALA A 59 -6.27 -3.79 6.34
CA ALA A 59 -6.43 -2.60 7.17
C ALA A 59 -5.11 -2.21 7.84
N SER A 60 -4.35 -3.19 8.35
CA SER A 60 -3.06 -2.96 8.99
C SER A 60 -2.02 -2.38 8.03
N VAL A 61 -1.89 -2.92 6.81
CA VAL A 61 -0.94 -2.37 5.83
C VAL A 61 -1.37 -1.00 5.32
N ALA A 62 -2.68 -0.76 5.18
CA ALA A 62 -3.21 0.54 4.79
C ALA A 62 -2.94 1.61 5.85
N SER A 63 -3.18 1.30 7.13
CA SER A 63 -2.83 2.17 8.26
C SER A 63 -1.33 2.47 8.27
N TYR A 64 -0.45 1.47 8.12
CA TYR A 64 1.00 1.69 8.02
C TYR A 64 1.39 2.65 6.87
N VAL A 65 0.74 2.53 5.71
CA VAL A 65 1.01 3.45 4.59
C VAL A 65 0.60 4.89 4.92
N VAL A 66 -0.52 5.09 5.60
CA VAL A 66 -1.01 6.43 5.94
C VAL A 66 -0.21 7.04 7.11
N GLU A 67 0.04 6.25 8.16
CA GLU A 67 0.63 6.74 9.41
C GLU A 67 2.15 6.78 9.34
N ASP A 68 2.81 5.69 8.93
CA ASP A 68 4.27 5.59 8.98
C ASP A 68 4.95 6.13 7.72
N ILE A 69 4.39 5.85 6.53
CA ILE A 69 4.99 6.30 5.27
C ILE A 69 4.63 7.76 4.97
N ASN A 70 3.37 8.13 5.14
CA ASN A 70 2.89 9.48 4.82
C ASN A 70 2.94 10.43 6.02
N GLY A 71 3.18 9.93 7.24
CA GLY A 71 3.33 10.75 8.44
C GLY A 71 2.05 11.48 8.85
N LYS A 72 0.88 10.90 8.58
CA LYS A 72 -0.43 11.49 8.87
C LYS A 72 -1.10 10.89 10.09
#